data_AF-A0A3D3BHK4-F1
#
_entry.id   AF-A0A3D3BHK4-F1
#
_cell.length_a   1.000
_cell.length_b   1.000
_cell.length_c   1.000
_cell.angle_alpha   90.00
_cell.angle_beta   90.00
_cell.angle_gamma   90.00
#
_symmetry.space_group_name_H-M   'P 1'
#
loop_
_entity.id
_entity.type
_entity.pdbx_description
1 polymer ?
#
loop_
_entity_poly.entity_id
_entity_poly.type
_entity_poly.pdbx_seq_one_letter_code
_entity_poly.pdbx_strand_id
1 'polypeptide(L)'
;MWPTSLNWTCAFPSVIRCERSVDCETVAEEGELALDYRENSLTDQKGAVHPIKRHYAQTVAGSPIGSEVKIELDTNEVIWLSPADGAGVFSDNWIGAMLTPRMGVIVQELRPLVCRPISN
;
A
#
# COMPACT_ATOMS: atom_id res chain seq x y z
N MET A 1 12.82 6.20 -12.68
CA MET A 1 11.68 7.02 -13.15
C MET A 1 10.45 6.11 -13.06
N TRP A 2 9.31 6.58 -12.53
CA TRP A 2 8.15 5.71 -12.28
C TRP A 2 7.65 5.16 -13.62
N PRO A 3 7.45 3.84 -13.78
CA PRO A 3 7.50 3.26 -15.12
C PRO A 3 6.31 3.62 -16.02
N THR A 4 5.10 3.79 -15.47
CA THR A 4 3.88 3.76 -16.32
C THR A 4 2.70 4.62 -15.84
N SER A 5 2.40 4.73 -14.54
CA SER A 5 1.27 5.52 -14.03
C SER A 5 1.52 6.04 -12.62
N LEU A 6 0.69 7.01 -12.19
CA LEU A 6 0.58 7.47 -10.80
C LEU A 6 -0.72 6.99 -10.13
N ASN A 7 -1.44 6.09 -10.80
CA ASN A 7 -2.71 5.56 -10.34
C ASN A 7 -2.65 4.03 -10.40
N TRP A 8 -3.11 3.34 -9.35
CA TRP A 8 -3.12 1.89 -9.26
C TRP A 8 -4.45 1.35 -8.77
N THR A 9 -4.82 0.17 -9.27
CA THR A 9 -5.81 -0.70 -8.64
C THR A 9 -5.05 -1.79 -7.88
N CYS A 10 -5.33 -1.95 -6.59
CA CYS A 10 -4.69 -2.93 -5.73
C CYS A 10 -5.70 -3.93 -5.19
N ALA A 11 -5.31 -5.20 -5.16
CA ALA A 11 -6.08 -6.27 -4.54
C ALA A 11 -5.30 -6.90 -3.38
N PHE A 12 -6.00 -7.35 -2.35
CA PHE A 12 -5.48 -8.21 -1.30
C PHE A 12 -6.35 -9.47 -1.17
N PRO A 13 -5.75 -10.68 -1.06
CA PRO A 13 -6.50 -11.93 -0.92
C PRO A 13 -6.75 -12.32 0.54
N SER A 14 -6.13 -11.62 1.50
CA SER A 14 -6.21 -11.93 2.91
C SER A 14 -5.89 -10.72 3.79
N VAL A 15 -6.18 -10.85 5.08
CA VAL A 15 -5.78 -9.88 6.11
C VAL A 15 -5.04 -10.63 7.21
N ILE A 16 -3.86 -10.15 7.58
CA ILE A 16 -3.11 -10.65 8.74
C ILE A 16 -3.44 -9.76 9.93
N ARG A 17 -3.99 -10.33 11.00
CA ARG A 17 -4.32 -9.64 12.25
C ARG A 17 -3.29 -10.01 13.30
N CYS A 18 -2.61 -9.02 13.86
CA CYS A 18 -1.64 -9.22 14.93
C CYS A 18 -2.18 -8.66 16.25
N GLU A 19 -2.16 -9.51 17.27
CA GLU A 19 -2.56 -9.18 18.64
C GLU A 19 -1.37 -8.66 19.46
N ARG A 20 -1.67 -8.11 20.64
CA ARG A 20 -0.66 -7.60 21.59
C ARG A 20 0.38 -8.63 22.01
N SER A 21 0.01 -9.92 22.04
CA SER A 21 0.90 -11.03 22.36
C SER A 21 1.91 -11.34 21.25
N VAL A 22 1.86 -10.62 20.12
CA VAL A 22 2.63 -10.89 18.89
C VAL A 22 2.11 -12.13 18.13
N ASP A 23 1.00 -12.70 18.58
CA ASP A 23 0.28 -13.73 17.82
C ASP A 23 -0.37 -13.08 16.60
N CYS A 24 -0.03 -13.58 15.41
CA CYS A 24 -0.58 -13.10 14.15
C CYS A 24 -1.32 -14.23 13.44
N GLU A 25 -2.55 -13.97 13.02
CA GLU A 25 -3.37 -14.93 12.28
C GLU A 25 -3.77 -14.36 10.92
N THR A 26 -3.72 -15.22 9.91
CA THR A 26 -4.22 -14.90 8.57
C THR A 26 -5.70 -15.21 8.49
N VAL A 27 -6.48 -14.19 8.16
CA VAL A 27 -7.91 -14.30 7.89
C VAL A 27 -8.13 -14.23 6.37
N ALA A 28 -8.92 -15.18 5.85
CA ALA A 28 -9.36 -15.16 4.47
C ALA A 28 -10.41 -14.05 4.30
N GLU A 29 -9.93 -12.86 3.99
CA GLU A 29 -10.71 -11.66 3.72
C GLU A 29 -10.05 -10.98 2.50
N GLU A 30 -10.77 -10.95 1.40
CA GLU A 30 -10.30 -10.36 0.15
C GLU A 30 -10.95 -8.99 -0.10
N GLY A 31 -10.27 -8.15 -0.88
CA GLY A 31 -10.80 -6.86 -1.27
C GLY A 31 -9.91 -6.11 -2.23
N GLU A 32 -10.43 -4.97 -2.69
CA GLU A 32 -9.75 -4.09 -3.63
C GLU A 32 -9.74 -2.64 -3.12
N LEU A 33 -8.73 -1.88 -3.54
CA LEU A 33 -8.61 -0.45 -3.29
C LEU A 33 -8.00 0.23 -4.51
N ALA A 34 -8.30 1.50 -4.71
CA ALA A 34 -7.72 2.32 -5.77
C ALA A 34 -6.84 3.40 -5.17
N LEU A 35 -5.56 3.43 -5.53
CA LEU A 35 -4.62 4.46 -5.11
C LEU A 35 -4.45 5.47 -6.25
N ASP A 36 -4.88 6.71 -6.02
CA ASP A 36 -4.59 7.85 -6.89
C ASP A 36 -3.52 8.72 -6.24
N TYR A 37 -2.26 8.40 -6.51
CA TYR A 37 -1.12 9.13 -5.96
C TYR A 37 -0.97 10.52 -6.59
N ARG A 38 -1.52 10.72 -7.80
CA ARG A 38 -1.53 12.03 -8.46
C ARG A 38 -2.45 13.01 -7.72
N GLU A 39 -3.66 12.55 -7.39
CA GLU A 39 -4.68 13.34 -6.69
C GLU A 39 -4.60 13.21 -5.17
N ASN A 40 -3.51 12.61 -4.65
CA ASN A 40 -3.26 12.41 -3.22
C ASN A 40 -4.42 11.73 -2.49
N SER A 41 -4.96 10.64 -3.04
CA SER A 41 -6.11 9.96 -2.45
C SER A 41 -6.08 8.44 -2.63
N LEU A 42 -6.81 7.76 -1.76
CA LEU A 42 -7.10 6.35 -1.85
C LEU A 42 -8.60 6.12 -1.71
N THR A 43 -9.17 5.30 -2.59
CA THR A 43 -10.55 4.82 -2.47
C THR A 43 -10.53 3.40 -1.91
N ASP A 44 -11.18 3.17 -0.77
CA ASP A 44 -11.25 1.86 -0.13
C ASP A 44 -12.30 0.94 -0.79
N GLN A 45 -12.36 -0.31 -0.33
CA GLN A 45 -13.32 -1.32 -0.80
C GLN A 45 -14.80 -0.93 -0.61
N LYS A 46 -15.10 0.07 0.24
CA LYS A 46 -16.46 0.59 0.46
C LYS A 46 -16.75 1.82 -0.38
N GLY A 47 -15.80 2.26 -1.22
CA GLY A 47 -15.89 3.47 -2.02
C GLY A 47 -15.63 4.75 -1.23
N ALA A 48 -15.16 4.68 0.01
CA ALA A 48 -14.81 5.86 0.78
C ALA A 48 -13.42 6.36 0.36
N VAL A 49 -13.31 7.69 0.19
CA VAL A 49 -12.08 8.35 -0.23
C VAL A 49 -11.33 8.86 1.00
N HIS A 50 -10.08 8.42 1.13
CA HIS A 50 -9.15 8.75 2.21
C HIS A 50 -7.96 9.53 1.63
N PRO A 51 -7.79 10.82 1.97
CA PRO A 51 -6.66 11.61 1.54
C PRO A 51 -5.30 11.04 1.99
N ILE A 52 -4.28 11.23 1.15
CA ILE A 52 -2.89 10.99 1.53
C ILE A 52 -2.41 12.18 2.38
N LYS A 53 -2.12 11.91 3.64
CA LYS A 53 -1.63 12.89 4.62
C LYS A 53 -0.14 13.15 4.48
N ARG A 54 0.65 12.13 4.13
CA ARG A 54 2.11 12.25 4.00
C ARG A 54 2.68 11.28 2.98
N HIS A 55 3.66 11.77 2.22
CA HIS A 55 4.55 10.97 1.38
C HIS A 55 5.91 10.82 2.05
N TYR A 56 6.43 9.60 2.10
CA TYR A 56 7.76 9.30 2.61
C TYR A 56 8.70 9.04 1.45
N ALA A 57 9.80 9.80 1.37
CA ALA A 57 10.89 9.54 0.45
C ALA A 57 12.06 8.88 1.20
N GLN A 58 12.48 7.69 0.77
CA GLN A 58 13.69 7.05 1.30
C GLN A 58 14.91 7.50 0.50
N THR A 59 15.83 8.21 1.16
CA THR A 59 17.06 8.70 0.53
C THR A 59 18.30 8.39 1.35
N VAL A 60 19.42 8.03 0.70
CA VAL A 60 20.76 7.98 1.30
C VAL A 60 21.57 9.12 0.71
N ALA A 61 22.07 10.02 1.58
CA ALA A 61 22.83 11.20 1.18
C ALA A 61 22.12 12.06 0.10
N GLY A 62 20.79 12.14 0.15
CA GLY A 62 19.96 12.87 -0.81
C GLY A 62 19.60 12.10 -2.08
N SER A 63 20.20 10.93 -2.31
CA SER A 63 19.89 10.05 -3.45
C SER A 63 18.76 9.08 -3.09
N PRO A 64 17.71 8.92 -3.93
CA PRO A 64 16.66 7.93 -3.70
C PRO A 64 17.23 6.50 -3.65
N ILE A 65 16.78 5.71 -2.67
CA ILE A 65 17.20 4.30 -2.52
C ILE A 65 16.58 3.39 -3.59
N GLY A 66 15.42 3.77 -4.14
CA GLY A 66 14.73 3.02 -5.18
C GLY A 66 13.43 3.67 -5.60
N SER A 67 12.73 3.04 -6.55
CA SER A 67 11.34 3.37 -6.86
C SER A 67 10.46 2.71 -5.80
N GLU A 68 9.96 3.51 -4.84
CA GLU A 68 9.04 3.04 -3.81
C GLU A 68 7.91 4.05 -3.63
N VAL A 69 6.71 3.54 -3.33
CA VAL A 69 5.61 4.32 -2.79
C VAL A 69 5.57 4.05 -1.31
N LYS A 70 5.73 5.07 -0.47
CA LYS A 70 5.45 4.97 0.95
C LYS A 70 4.61 6.17 1.37
N ILE A 71 3.39 5.92 1.81
CA ILE A 71 2.41 6.95 2.14
C ILE A 71 1.72 6.64 3.45
N GLU A 72 1.24 7.69 4.11
CA GLU A 72 0.33 7.61 5.25
C GLU A 72 -0.96 8.34 4.88
N LEU A 73 -2.08 7.68 5.10
CA LEU A 73 -3.43 8.22 4.92
C LEU A 73 -3.84 9.04 6.14
N ASP A 74 -4.89 9.85 6.01
CA ASP A 74 -5.50 10.58 7.13
C ASP A 74 -6.07 9.66 8.22
N THR A 75 -6.43 8.42 7.87
CA THR A 75 -6.77 7.33 8.79
C THR A 75 -5.58 6.78 9.58
N ASN A 76 -4.36 7.29 9.34
CA ASN A 76 -3.07 6.80 9.85
C ASN A 76 -2.69 5.40 9.35
N GLU A 77 -3.37 4.91 8.32
CA GLU A 77 -2.97 3.71 7.61
C GLU A 77 -1.74 4.00 6.75
N VAL A 78 -0.78 3.08 6.73
CA VAL A 78 0.47 3.23 5.99
C VAL A 78 0.48 2.23 4.84
N ILE A 79 0.74 2.72 3.63
CA ILE A 79 0.92 1.88 2.45
C ILE A 79 2.36 1.95 2.02
N TRP A 80 2.95 0.78 1.76
CA TRP A 80 4.27 0.65 1.15
C TRP A 80 4.16 -0.25 -0.08
N LEU A 81 4.62 0.22 -1.22
CA LEU A 81 4.66 -0.51 -2.49
C LEU A 81 6.04 -0.37 -3.14
N SER A 82 6.47 -1.44 -3.81
CA SER A 82 7.62 -1.46 -4.69
C SER A 82 7.28 -2.18 -6.00
N PRO A 83 8.02 -1.93 -7.09
CA PRO A 83 7.85 -2.69 -8.33
C PRO A 83 8.00 -4.20 -8.08
N ALA A 84 7.11 -5.00 -8.67
CA ALA A 84 7.11 -6.46 -8.52
C ALA A 84 8.39 -7.10 -9.09
N ASP A 85 8.92 -6.53 -10.16
CA ASP A 85 10.28 -6.78 -10.61
C ASP A 85 11.12 -5.52 -10.40
N GLY A 86 12.20 -5.62 -9.63
CA GLY A 86 13.02 -4.44 -9.27
C GLY A 86 13.62 -3.67 -10.45
N ALA A 87 13.56 -4.25 -11.66
CA ALA A 87 13.97 -3.61 -12.90
C ALA A 87 12.81 -2.93 -13.67
N GLY A 88 11.54 -3.26 -13.40
CA GLY A 88 10.38 -2.76 -14.17
C GLY A 88 10.43 -3.16 -15.64
N VAL A 89 11.03 -4.31 -15.97
CA VAL A 89 11.31 -4.76 -17.34
C VAL A 89 10.29 -5.79 -17.82
N PHE A 90 9.80 -6.61 -16.90
CA PHE A 90 8.93 -7.76 -17.14
C PHE A 90 7.55 -7.57 -16.53
N SER A 91 7.38 -6.60 -15.61
CA SER A 91 6.10 -6.29 -15.00
C SER A 91 5.96 -4.81 -14.73
N ASP A 92 4.74 -4.32 -14.95
CA ASP A 92 4.33 -3.01 -14.44
C ASP A 92 3.66 -3.12 -13.07
N ASN A 93 3.47 -4.34 -12.55
CA ASN A 93 2.81 -4.54 -11.27
C ASN A 93 3.68 -4.04 -10.11
N TRP A 94 3.01 -3.65 -9.04
CA TRP A 94 3.60 -3.27 -7.77
C TRP A 94 3.12 -4.24 -6.69
N ILE A 95 3.96 -4.53 -5.73
CA ILE A 95 3.64 -5.38 -4.58
C ILE A 95 3.97 -4.64 -3.29
N GLY A 96 3.31 -5.01 -2.20
CA GLY A 96 3.64 -4.46 -0.90
C GLY A 96 2.58 -4.75 0.12
N ALA A 97 2.32 -3.78 1.01
CA ALA A 97 1.34 -3.96 2.07
C ALA A 97 0.70 -2.64 2.51
N MET A 98 -0.51 -2.77 3.04
CA MET A 98 -1.19 -1.75 3.82
C MET A 98 -1.18 -2.17 5.30
N LEU A 99 -0.70 -1.28 6.17
CA LEU A 99 -0.70 -1.45 7.61
C LEU A 99 -1.77 -0.54 8.20
N THR A 100 -2.74 -1.14 8.88
CA THR A 100 -3.77 -0.42 9.62
C THR A 100 -3.50 -0.55 11.12
N PRO A 101 -3.16 0.55 11.82
CA PRO A 101 -3.10 0.51 13.28
C PRO A 101 -4.50 0.29 13.85
N ARG A 102 -4.61 -0.60 14.84
CA ARG A 102 -5.85 -0.89 15.56
C ARG A 102 -5.66 -0.62 17.05
N MET A 103 -6.80 -0.46 17.74
CA MET A 103 -6.86 -0.32 19.19
C MET A 103 -7.52 -1.56 19.79
N GLY A 104 -7.12 -1.95 21.00
CA GLY A 104 -7.66 -3.12 21.69
C GLY A 104 -6.74 -4.33 21.62
N VAL A 105 -7.33 -5.54 21.52
CA VAL A 105 -6.60 -6.83 21.50
C VAL A 105 -5.80 -6.96 20.19
N ILE A 106 -6.43 -6.67 19.06
CA ILE A 106 -5.76 -6.51 17.76
C ILE A 106 -5.11 -5.13 17.76
N VAL A 107 -3.80 -5.10 17.52
CA VAL A 107 -3.01 -3.85 17.47
C VAL A 107 -2.66 -3.44 16.04
N GLN A 108 -2.66 -4.40 15.12
CA GLN A 108 -2.28 -4.13 13.74
C GLN A 108 -3.00 -5.10 12.80
N GLU A 109 -3.48 -4.57 11.69
CA GLU A 109 -3.85 -5.36 10.52
C GLU A 109 -2.86 -5.08 9.40
N LEU A 110 -2.49 -6.13 8.67
CA LEU A 110 -1.66 -6.05 7.49
C LEU A 110 -2.40 -6.69 6.31
N ARG A 111 -2.56 -5.94 5.22
CA ARG A 111 -3.13 -6.42 3.96
C ARG A 111 -2.00 -6.51 2.93
N PRO A 112 -1.61 -7.69 2.45
CA PRO A 112 -0.66 -7.82 1.35
C PRO A 112 -1.32 -7.31 0.06
N LEU A 113 -0.67 -6.37 -0.62
CA LEU A 113 -1.20 -5.72 -1.81
C LEU A 113 -0.48 -6.21 -3.07
N VAL A 114 -1.27 -6.49 -4.11
CA VAL A 114 -0.82 -6.59 -5.49
C VAL A 114 -1.53 -5.50 -6.29
N CYS A 115 -0.75 -4.54 -6.76
CA CYS A 115 -1.23 -3.34 -7.43
C CYS A 115 -0.86 -3.36 -8.92
N ARG A 116 -1.77 -2.90 -9.77
CA ARG A 116 -1.54 -2.73 -11.21
C ARG A 116 -1.74 -1.26 -11.57
N PRO A 117 -0.79 -0.64 -12.31
CA PRO A 117 -0.99 0.68 -12.87
C PRO A 117 -2.26 0.71 -13.72
N ILE A 118 -3.05 1.77 -13.57
CA ILE A 118 -4.15 2.03 -14.49
C ILE A 118 -3.53 2.61 -15.75
N SER A 119 -3.65 1.88 -16.86
CA SER A 119 -3.32 2.39 -18.20
C SER A 119 -4.33 3.46 -18.59
N ASN A 120 -3.84 4.68 -18.85
CA ASN A 120 -4.62 5.73 -19.49
C ASN A 120 -4.77 5.47 -20.98
#